data_AF-A0A9E2B2W2-F1
#
_entry.id   AF-A0A9E2B2W2-F1
#
_cell.length_a   1.000
_cell.length_b   1.000
_cell.length_c   1.000
_cell.angle_alpha   90.00
_cell.angle_beta   90.00
_cell.angle_gamma   90.00
#
_symmetry.space_group_name_H-M   'P 1'
#
loop_
_entity.id
_entity.type
_entity.pdbx_description
1 polymer ?
#
loop_
_entity_poly.entity_id
_entity_poly.type
_entity_poly.pdbx_seq_one_letter_code
_entity_poly.pdbx_strand_id
1 'polypeptide(L)'
;DFSGPVVDDYLVPMAAAIWSSNPAEILDFPAAYFGHFFDNHGLLSVSNRPQWRTICGGSREYVKPLVAPFADKLHLQTPIVEIERSATGAMVTTGAGQQLSFDAVILACHSDQALAMLKDPSQQEQEILGAIPYEQNETILHTDISLMPSRKLAWASWNYHRFHENESQVCVTYDMTRLQHLQASETLLVSLNATDRIDPARILQRIDYQHPIYNTHSVKARKRRAEISGINNTYYCGAYWGYGFHEDGARSAAAVVDEIRVSSGESASQSDHRINYA
;
A
#
# COMPACT_ATOMS: atom_id res chain seq x y z
N ASP A 1 27.48 -3.27 -12.82
CA ASP A 1 27.61 -3.19 -11.35
C ASP A 1 27.71 -1.74 -10.93
N PHE A 2 26.88 -1.33 -9.97
CA PHE A 2 26.96 -0.01 -9.35
C PHE A 2 28.03 -0.02 -8.25
N SER A 3 28.62 1.14 -7.94
CA SER A 3 29.57 1.25 -6.84
C SER A 3 28.85 1.16 -5.48
N GLY A 4 29.57 0.72 -4.44
CA GLY A 4 29.05 0.66 -3.07
C GLY A 4 28.32 1.94 -2.63
N PRO A 5 28.92 3.13 -2.77
CA PRO A 5 28.23 4.38 -2.42
C PRO A 5 26.92 4.64 -3.19
N VAL A 6 26.83 4.24 -4.46
CA VAL A 6 25.57 4.38 -5.22
C VAL A 6 24.50 3.44 -4.68
N VAL A 7 24.88 2.23 -4.28
CA VAL A 7 23.96 1.27 -3.66
C VAL A 7 23.53 1.77 -2.28
N ASP A 8 24.51 2.07 -1.42
CA ASP A 8 24.31 2.29 0.02
C ASP A 8 23.77 3.68 0.35
N ASP A 9 24.09 4.70 -0.45
CA ASP A 9 23.71 6.10 -0.18
C ASP A 9 22.57 6.60 -1.09
N TYR A 10 22.23 5.87 -2.15
CA TYR A 10 21.15 6.27 -3.07
C TYR A 10 20.10 5.19 -3.29
N LEU A 11 20.47 4.04 -3.87
CA LEU A 11 19.48 3.05 -4.32
C LEU A 11 18.70 2.43 -3.15
N VAL A 12 19.43 1.94 -2.14
CA VAL A 12 18.81 1.29 -0.97
C VAL A 12 17.99 2.29 -0.15
N PRO A 13 18.52 3.47 0.27
CA PRO A 13 17.73 4.44 1.02
C PRO A 13 16.49 4.93 0.27
N MET A 14 16.61 5.19 -1.03
CA MET A 14 15.47 5.63 -1.85
C MET A 14 14.37 4.57 -1.90
N ALA A 15 14.73 3.32 -2.14
CA ALA A 15 13.77 2.24 -2.23
C ALA A 15 13.16 1.88 -0.88
N ALA A 16 13.96 1.81 0.18
CA ALA A 16 13.47 1.62 1.54
C ALA A 16 12.45 2.72 1.91
N ALA A 17 12.70 3.98 1.55
CA ALA A 17 11.74 5.08 1.75
C ALA A 17 10.44 4.93 0.95
N ILE A 18 10.52 4.42 -0.28
CA ILE A 18 9.37 4.29 -1.18
C ILE A 18 8.44 3.15 -0.75
N TRP A 19 9.02 1.99 -0.42
CA TRP A 19 8.26 0.80 -0.06
C TRP A 19 8.08 0.61 1.44
N SER A 20 8.64 1.53 2.24
CA SER A 20 8.65 1.43 3.70
C SER A 20 9.13 0.07 4.19
N SER A 21 10.22 -0.42 3.57
CA SER A 21 10.74 -1.78 3.80
C SER A 21 12.14 -1.74 4.41
N ASN A 22 12.49 -2.80 5.12
CA ASN A 22 13.84 -3.02 5.62
C ASN A 22 14.89 -2.86 4.48
N PRO A 23 15.93 -2.01 4.65
CA PRO A 23 17.01 -1.83 3.68
C PRO A 23 17.66 -3.12 3.17
N ALA A 24 17.78 -4.15 4.02
CA ALA A 24 18.34 -5.44 3.63
C ALA A 24 17.43 -6.19 2.65
N GLU A 25 16.10 -6.10 2.82
CA GLU A 25 15.12 -6.78 1.96
C GLU A 25 15.02 -6.14 0.58
N ILE A 26 15.37 -4.86 0.45
CA ILE A 26 15.44 -4.18 -0.85
C ILE A 26 16.42 -4.88 -1.80
N LEU A 27 17.45 -5.55 -1.28
CA LEU A 27 18.42 -6.27 -2.12
C LEU A 27 17.83 -7.54 -2.76
N ASP A 28 16.73 -8.07 -2.21
CA ASP A 28 16.02 -9.23 -2.76
C ASP A 28 14.93 -8.85 -3.79
N PHE A 29 14.76 -7.54 -4.02
CA PHE A 29 13.83 -7.01 -5.00
C PHE A 29 14.29 -7.32 -6.43
N PRO A 30 13.43 -7.85 -7.32
CA PRO A 30 13.85 -8.13 -8.69
C PRO A 30 14.33 -6.87 -9.42
N ALA A 31 15.59 -6.85 -9.87
CA ALA A 31 16.24 -5.66 -10.46
C ALA A 31 15.45 -5.05 -11.64
N ALA A 32 14.84 -5.88 -12.48
CA ALA A 32 14.00 -5.40 -13.59
C ALA A 32 12.76 -4.64 -13.07
N TYR A 33 12.14 -5.12 -12.00
CA TYR A 33 10.95 -4.51 -11.40
C TYR A 33 11.32 -3.18 -10.72
N PHE A 34 12.45 -3.15 -10.02
CA PHE A 34 13.04 -1.93 -9.47
C PHE A 34 13.32 -0.90 -10.56
N GLY A 35 14.01 -1.30 -11.64
CA GLY A 35 14.37 -0.41 -12.75
C GLY A 35 13.16 0.18 -13.45
N HIS A 36 12.13 -0.62 -13.73
CA HIS A 36 10.89 -0.13 -14.31
C HIS A 36 10.17 0.88 -13.41
N PHE A 37 10.14 0.65 -12.09
CA PHE A 37 9.57 1.61 -11.17
C PHE A 37 10.32 2.95 -11.20
N PHE A 38 11.65 2.90 -11.11
CA PHE A 38 12.49 4.10 -11.08
C PHE A 38 12.39 4.93 -12.37
N ASP A 39 12.31 4.25 -13.52
CA ASP A 39 12.13 4.89 -14.82
C ASP A 39 10.74 5.56 -14.91
N ASN A 40 9.68 4.82 -14.58
CA ASN A 40 8.30 5.31 -14.62
C ASN A 40 8.04 6.51 -13.70
N HIS A 41 8.81 6.67 -12.63
CA HIS A 41 8.65 7.76 -11.65
C HIS A 41 9.73 8.85 -11.79
N GLY A 42 10.53 8.81 -12.85
CA GLY A 42 11.60 9.79 -13.10
C GLY A 42 12.68 9.84 -12.02
N LEU A 43 12.83 8.76 -11.24
CA LEU A 43 13.81 8.65 -10.15
C LEU A 43 15.23 8.39 -10.68
N LEU A 44 15.37 8.10 -11.98
CA LEU A 44 16.66 8.07 -12.68
C LEU A 44 17.02 9.43 -13.29
N SER A 45 16.12 10.41 -13.24
CA SER A 45 16.30 11.71 -13.89
C SER A 45 16.85 12.76 -12.92
N VAL A 46 17.88 13.50 -13.37
CA VAL A 46 18.45 14.63 -12.62
C VAL A 46 17.71 15.94 -12.92
N SER A 47 17.08 16.03 -14.10
CA SER A 47 16.27 17.18 -14.56
C SER A 47 14.90 16.70 -15.06
N ASN A 48 13.94 17.63 -15.22
CA ASN A 48 12.58 17.35 -15.71
C ASN A 48 11.84 16.23 -14.94
N ARG A 49 11.99 16.22 -13.62
CA ARG A 49 11.31 15.25 -12.76
C ARG A 49 9.78 15.43 -12.82
N PRO A 50 9.01 14.34 -12.72
CA PRO A 50 7.55 14.42 -12.64
C PRO A 50 7.08 15.33 -11.51
N GLN A 51 6.02 16.07 -11.78
CA GLN A 51 5.38 16.89 -10.77
C GLN A 51 4.40 16.05 -9.96
N TRP A 52 4.76 15.76 -8.73
CA TRP A 52 3.86 15.13 -7.76
C TRP A 52 2.68 16.05 -7.43
N ARG A 53 1.48 15.47 -7.35
CA ARG A 53 0.25 16.18 -7.01
C ARG A 53 -0.38 15.57 -5.77
N THR A 54 -1.06 16.40 -5.00
CA THR A 54 -1.85 16.00 -3.85
C THR A 54 -3.30 16.43 -4.04
N ILE A 55 -4.22 15.75 -3.37
CA ILE A 55 -5.63 16.14 -3.37
C ILE A 55 -5.80 17.29 -2.38
N CYS A 56 -6.38 18.40 -2.84
CA CYS A 56 -6.70 19.53 -1.98
C CYS A 56 -7.61 19.08 -0.83
N GLY A 57 -7.21 19.36 0.42
CA GLY A 57 -7.92 18.89 1.62
C GLY A 57 -7.55 17.46 2.07
N GLY A 58 -6.63 16.80 1.36
CA GLY A 58 -6.12 15.46 1.69
C GLY A 58 -6.86 14.32 0.98
N SER A 59 -6.30 13.11 1.06
CA SER A 59 -6.83 11.91 0.39
C SER A 59 -8.25 11.56 0.82
N ARG A 60 -8.69 11.92 2.03
CA ARG A 60 -10.07 11.69 2.48
C ARG A 60 -11.12 12.36 1.58
N GLU A 61 -10.78 13.43 0.86
CA GLU A 61 -11.74 14.17 0.05
C GLU A 61 -12.22 13.41 -1.19
N TYR A 62 -11.45 12.47 -1.75
CA TYR A 62 -11.96 11.62 -2.84
C TYR A 62 -12.85 10.48 -2.34
N VAL A 63 -12.66 10.03 -1.10
CA VAL A 63 -13.45 8.93 -0.53
C VAL A 63 -14.91 9.33 -0.36
N LYS A 64 -15.16 10.57 0.08
CA LYS A 64 -16.53 11.08 0.31
C LYS A 64 -17.46 10.95 -0.92
N PRO A 65 -17.14 11.52 -2.10
CA PRO A 65 -17.98 11.37 -3.28
C PRO A 65 -17.98 9.92 -3.82
N LEU A 66 -16.88 9.17 -3.64
CA LEU A 66 -16.78 7.79 -4.09
C LEU A 66 -17.80 6.88 -3.40
N VAL A 67 -18.00 7.05 -2.08
CA VAL A 67 -18.90 6.19 -1.31
C VAL A 67 -20.33 6.71 -1.18
N ALA A 68 -20.56 7.97 -1.54
CA ALA A 68 -21.88 8.60 -1.44
C ALA A 68 -23.03 7.79 -2.09
N PRO A 69 -22.86 7.14 -3.27
CA PRO A 69 -23.94 6.37 -3.90
C PRO A 69 -24.38 5.11 -3.14
N PHE A 70 -23.61 4.65 -2.16
CA PHE A 70 -23.88 3.43 -1.39
C PHE A 70 -23.63 3.63 0.11
N ALA A 71 -23.74 4.87 0.59
CA ALA A 71 -23.45 5.23 1.99
C ALA A 71 -24.35 4.49 2.99
N ASP A 72 -25.60 4.22 2.62
CA ASP A 72 -26.58 3.46 3.40
C ASP A 72 -26.24 1.95 3.52
N LYS A 73 -25.35 1.46 2.65
CA LYS A 73 -24.87 0.07 2.64
C LYS A 73 -23.51 -0.10 3.33
N LEU A 74 -22.94 0.98 3.87
CA LEU A 74 -21.67 0.92 4.59
C LEU A 74 -21.88 0.44 6.02
N HIS A 75 -21.16 -0.63 6.37
CA HIS A 75 -21.12 -1.16 7.73
C HIS A 75 -19.75 -0.87 8.34
N LEU A 76 -19.64 0.27 9.03
CA LEU A 76 -18.43 0.66 9.75
C LEU A 76 -18.31 -0.10 11.08
N GLN A 77 -17.09 -0.32 11.56
CA GLN A 77 -16.81 -1.06 12.80
C GLN A 77 -17.39 -2.49 12.81
N THR A 78 -17.55 -3.08 11.61
CA THR A 78 -18.07 -4.44 11.41
C THR A 78 -16.97 -5.32 10.82
N PRO A 79 -15.98 -5.76 11.60
CA PRO A 79 -14.94 -6.65 11.09
C PRO A 79 -15.56 -7.95 10.62
N ILE A 80 -15.07 -8.49 9.50
CA ILE A 80 -15.41 -9.83 9.04
C ILE A 80 -14.41 -10.80 9.64
N VAL A 81 -14.89 -11.93 10.16
CA VAL A 81 -14.05 -12.93 10.85
C VAL A 81 -14.03 -14.27 10.13
N GLU A 82 -15.04 -14.58 9.32
CA GLU A 82 -15.09 -15.83 8.56
C GLU A 82 -15.93 -15.65 7.29
N ILE A 83 -15.54 -16.33 6.23
CA ILE A 83 -16.23 -16.44 4.94
C ILE A 83 -16.31 -17.92 4.60
N GLU A 84 -17.52 -18.46 4.56
CA GLU A 84 -17.83 -19.82 4.14
C GLU A 84 -18.45 -19.79 2.75
N ARG A 85 -17.84 -20.50 1.80
CA ARG A 85 -18.21 -20.47 0.39
C ARG A 85 -18.97 -21.73 0.01
N SER A 86 -19.84 -21.60 -0.97
CA SER A 86 -20.66 -22.70 -1.49
C SER A 86 -20.87 -22.54 -3.00
N ALA A 87 -21.43 -23.56 -3.63
CA ALA A 87 -21.78 -23.52 -5.05
C ALA A 87 -22.77 -22.38 -5.40
N THR A 88 -23.55 -21.90 -4.43
CA THR A 88 -24.60 -20.89 -4.63
C THR A 88 -24.25 -19.50 -4.07
N GLY A 89 -23.05 -19.32 -3.53
CA GLY A 89 -22.60 -18.03 -3.00
C GLY A 89 -21.71 -18.15 -1.77
N ALA A 90 -21.74 -17.15 -0.91
CA ALA A 90 -20.94 -17.08 0.31
C ALA A 90 -21.76 -16.63 1.52
N MET A 91 -21.43 -17.19 2.67
CA MET A 91 -21.88 -16.76 3.99
C MET A 91 -20.74 -16.01 4.68
N VAL A 92 -21.01 -14.78 5.10
CA VAL A 92 -20.06 -13.89 5.75
C VAL A 92 -20.43 -13.76 7.23
N THR A 93 -19.50 -14.08 8.11
CA THR A 93 -19.66 -13.93 9.57
C THR A 93 -18.92 -12.69 10.03
N THR A 94 -19.64 -11.77 10.68
CA THR A 94 -19.08 -10.57 11.31
C THR A 94 -18.49 -10.89 12.70
N GLY A 95 -17.65 -10.01 13.23
CA GLY A 95 -17.11 -10.13 14.60
C GLY A 95 -18.17 -10.08 15.70
N ALA A 96 -19.38 -9.60 15.40
CA ALA A 96 -20.53 -9.66 16.30
C ALA A 96 -21.31 -10.99 16.21
N GLY A 97 -20.87 -11.93 15.36
CA GLY A 97 -21.53 -13.21 15.13
C GLY A 97 -22.70 -13.17 14.14
N GLN A 98 -23.02 -12.00 13.56
CA GLN A 98 -24.04 -11.90 12.52
C GLN A 98 -23.58 -12.63 11.25
N GLN A 99 -24.46 -13.44 10.67
CA GLN A 99 -24.26 -14.12 9.40
C GLN A 99 -25.07 -13.44 8.29
N LEU A 100 -24.40 -13.19 7.16
CA LEU A 100 -24.95 -12.51 5.99
C LEU A 100 -24.67 -13.34 4.73
N SER A 101 -25.69 -13.54 3.89
CA SER A 101 -25.55 -14.27 2.63
C SER A 101 -25.39 -13.34 1.44
N PHE A 102 -24.49 -13.70 0.54
CA PHE A 102 -24.21 -13.00 -0.71
C PHE A 102 -24.00 -13.98 -1.85
N ASP A 103 -24.30 -13.57 -3.08
CA ASP A 103 -24.02 -14.38 -4.27
C ASP A 103 -22.51 -14.48 -4.56
N ALA A 104 -21.76 -13.43 -4.21
CA ALA A 104 -20.31 -13.35 -4.35
C ALA A 104 -19.70 -12.39 -3.33
N VAL A 105 -18.39 -12.52 -3.09
CA VAL A 105 -17.61 -11.63 -2.21
C VAL A 105 -16.40 -11.05 -2.93
N ILE A 106 -16.12 -9.77 -2.67
CA ILE A 106 -14.90 -9.09 -3.13
C ILE A 106 -14.08 -8.73 -1.91
N LEU A 107 -12.89 -9.33 -1.80
CA LEU A 107 -11.96 -9.05 -0.72
C LEU A 107 -11.02 -7.92 -1.15
N ALA A 108 -11.24 -6.74 -0.57
CA ALA A 108 -10.47 -5.52 -0.77
C ALA A 108 -9.57 -5.17 0.44
N CYS A 109 -9.06 -6.20 1.12
CA CYS A 109 -8.21 -6.11 2.32
C CYS A 109 -6.81 -6.66 2.01
N HIS A 110 -5.92 -6.74 2.99
CA HIS A 110 -4.61 -7.37 2.75
C HIS A 110 -4.77 -8.87 2.43
N SER A 111 -3.82 -9.43 1.68
CA SER A 111 -3.90 -10.81 1.20
C SER A 111 -3.82 -11.84 2.32
N ASP A 112 -3.06 -11.56 3.38
CA ASP A 112 -3.01 -12.36 4.61
C ASP A 112 -4.33 -12.31 5.38
N GLN A 113 -4.96 -11.13 5.48
CA GLN A 113 -6.28 -10.94 6.08
C GLN A 113 -7.35 -11.68 5.27
N ALA A 114 -7.29 -11.57 3.94
CA ALA A 114 -8.18 -12.29 3.04
C ALA A 114 -8.06 -13.80 3.26
N LEU A 115 -6.85 -14.33 3.28
CA LEU A 115 -6.58 -15.74 3.53
C LEU A 115 -7.09 -16.20 4.91
N ALA A 116 -6.87 -15.39 5.95
CA ALA A 116 -7.30 -15.69 7.31
C ALA A 116 -8.83 -15.71 7.49
N MET A 117 -9.57 -14.95 6.68
CA MET A 117 -11.03 -14.94 6.73
C MET A 117 -11.67 -16.13 5.99
N LEU A 118 -10.95 -16.81 5.09
CA LEU A 118 -11.53 -17.94 4.35
C LEU A 118 -11.61 -19.18 5.26
N LYS A 119 -12.79 -19.78 5.36
CA LYS A 119 -13.00 -21.02 6.13
C LYS A 119 -12.30 -22.22 5.48
N ASP A 120 -12.25 -22.26 4.15
CA ASP A 120 -11.79 -23.38 3.35
C ASP A 120 -10.86 -22.94 2.18
N PRO A 121 -9.74 -22.24 2.45
CA PRO A 121 -8.90 -21.72 1.39
C PRO A 121 -8.31 -22.86 0.54
N SER A 122 -8.42 -22.74 -0.79
CA SER A 122 -7.83 -23.69 -1.72
C SER A 122 -6.31 -23.68 -1.61
N GLN A 123 -5.65 -24.72 -2.13
CA GLN A 123 -4.19 -24.76 -2.17
C GLN A 123 -3.62 -23.55 -2.93
N GLN A 124 -4.23 -23.16 -4.04
CA GLN A 124 -3.81 -22.00 -4.82
C GLN A 124 -3.97 -20.70 -4.01
N GLU A 125 -5.06 -20.55 -3.25
CA GLU A 125 -5.28 -19.37 -2.40
C GLU A 125 -4.21 -19.27 -1.31
N GLN A 126 -3.88 -20.38 -0.64
CA GLN A 126 -2.81 -20.44 0.35
C GLN A 126 -1.45 -20.08 -0.26
N GLU A 127 -1.11 -20.66 -1.40
CA GLU A 127 0.16 -20.40 -2.10
C GLU A 127 0.29 -18.97 -2.60
N ILE A 128 -0.79 -18.38 -3.12
CA ILE A 128 -0.74 -17.07 -3.79
C ILE A 128 -0.89 -15.94 -2.77
N LEU A 129 -1.90 -16.01 -1.90
CA LEU A 129 -2.15 -14.97 -0.91
C LEU A 129 -1.12 -15.01 0.22
N GLY A 130 -0.71 -16.21 0.65
CA GLY A 130 0.30 -16.39 1.69
C GLY A 130 1.73 -16.03 1.26
N ALA A 131 1.98 -15.86 -0.05
CA ALA A 131 3.29 -15.50 -0.57
C ALA A 131 3.59 -13.99 -0.52
N ILE A 132 2.70 -13.16 0.02
CA ILE A 132 2.85 -11.71 0.13
C ILE A 132 2.99 -11.36 1.61
N PRO A 133 4.23 -11.21 2.13
CA PRO A 133 4.43 -10.80 3.50
C PRO A 133 4.10 -9.32 3.69
N TYR A 134 3.84 -8.92 4.93
CA TYR A 134 3.58 -7.54 5.31
C TYR A 134 4.50 -7.10 6.44
N GLU A 135 5.07 -5.91 6.31
CA GLU A 135 5.91 -5.27 7.32
C GLU A 135 5.13 -4.20 8.08
N GLN A 136 5.12 -4.29 9.41
CA GLN A 136 4.54 -3.26 10.27
C GLN A 136 5.45 -2.03 10.31
N ASN A 137 4.85 -0.87 10.12
CA ASN A 137 5.50 0.42 10.19
C ASN A 137 4.69 1.35 11.10
N GLU A 138 5.34 1.88 12.13
CA GLU A 138 4.75 2.89 12.99
C GLU A 138 4.88 4.25 12.32
N THR A 139 3.77 4.98 12.19
CA THR A 139 3.71 6.33 11.64
C THR A 139 3.34 7.32 12.72
N ILE A 140 4.22 8.29 12.96
CA ILE A 140 4.07 9.29 14.02
C ILE A 140 3.87 10.66 13.40
N LEU A 141 2.75 11.33 13.70
CA LEU A 141 2.57 12.76 13.43
C LEU A 141 3.09 13.56 14.64
N HIS A 142 4.01 14.51 14.42
CA HIS A 142 4.64 15.29 15.49
C HIS A 142 5.10 16.68 15.01
N THR A 143 5.51 17.53 15.96
CA THR A 143 6.13 18.86 15.68
C THR A 143 7.61 18.95 16.08
N ASP A 144 8.22 17.83 16.47
CA ASP A 144 9.63 17.77 16.85
C ASP A 144 10.59 17.91 15.65
N ILE A 145 11.11 19.11 15.44
CA ILE A 145 12.06 19.41 14.36
C ILE A 145 13.48 18.88 14.60
N SER A 146 13.76 18.23 15.74
CA SER A 146 15.09 17.66 16.03
C SER A 146 15.47 16.54 15.06
N LEU A 147 14.47 15.87 14.47
CA LEU A 147 14.67 14.90 13.39
C LEU A 147 14.97 15.54 12.04
N MET A 148 14.83 16.85 11.87
CA MET A 148 15.16 17.49 10.59
C MET A 148 16.67 17.74 10.48
N PRO A 149 17.24 17.80 9.25
CA PRO A 149 18.66 18.11 9.08
C PRO A 149 19.07 19.40 9.79
N SER A 150 20.22 19.41 10.47
CA SER A 150 20.69 20.62 11.20
C SER A 150 20.87 21.83 10.27
N ARG A 151 21.19 21.58 8.99
CA ARG A 151 21.26 22.62 7.96
C ARG A 151 19.89 22.79 7.30
N LYS A 152 19.23 23.93 7.52
CA LYS A 152 17.92 24.24 6.91
C LYS A 152 17.89 24.15 5.38
N LEU A 153 19.02 24.40 4.71
CA LEU A 153 19.12 24.26 3.25
C LEU A 153 19.00 22.80 2.76
N ALA A 154 19.22 21.82 3.64
CA ALA A 154 19.09 20.41 3.33
C ALA A 154 17.69 19.85 3.64
N TRP A 155 16.75 20.68 4.11
CA TRP A 155 15.39 20.23 4.39
C TRP A 155 14.69 19.88 3.09
N ALA A 156 14.30 18.62 2.98
CA ALA A 156 13.49 18.11 1.89
C ALA A 156 12.10 17.75 2.40
N SER A 157 11.17 17.51 1.48
CA SER A 157 9.85 16.98 1.86
C SER A 157 9.98 15.57 2.45
N TRP A 158 11.01 14.81 2.08
CA TRP A 158 11.32 13.46 2.57
C TRP A 158 12.78 13.46 3.04
N ASN A 159 13.04 13.07 4.29
CA ASN A 159 14.37 13.06 4.88
C ASN A 159 14.63 11.65 5.41
N TYR A 160 15.50 10.91 4.73
CA TYR A 160 15.89 9.56 5.13
C TYR A 160 16.92 9.63 6.26
N HIS A 161 16.76 8.77 7.26
CA HIS A 161 17.67 8.67 8.41
C HIS A 161 18.45 7.36 8.35
N ARG A 162 19.75 7.46 8.64
CA ARG A 162 20.63 6.32 8.94
C ARG A 162 21.21 6.56 10.31
N PHE A 163 20.50 6.14 11.35
CA PHE A 163 20.96 6.22 12.74
C PHE A 163 22.01 5.15 13.04
N HIS A 164 21.92 3.98 12.39
CA HIS A 164 22.84 2.85 12.58
C HIS A 164 23.24 2.21 11.24
N GLU A 165 24.36 1.48 11.22
CA GLU A 165 24.82 0.78 10.01
C GLU A 165 23.89 -0.38 9.60
N ASN A 166 23.20 -1.01 10.57
CA ASN A 166 22.32 -2.16 10.36
C ASN A 166 20.91 -1.89 10.91
N GLU A 167 20.21 -0.92 10.31
CA GLU A 167 18.81 -0.67 10.66
C GLU A 167 17.92 -1.79 10.16
N SER A 168 17.07 -2.32 11.05
CA SER A 168 16.10 -3.37 10.72
C SER A 168 14.81 -2.81 10.11
N GLN A 169 14.60 -1.51 10.16
CA GLN A 169 13.42 -0.82 9.64
C GLN A 169 13.83 0.50 9.03
N VAL A 170 13.10 0.94 8.02
CA VAL A 170 13.29 2.26 7.43
C VAL A 170 12.92 3.35 8.43
N CYS A 171 13.69 4.44 8.46
CA CYS A 171 13.30 5.66 9.13
C CYS A 171 13.32 6.84 8.16
N VAL A 172 12.15 7.46 7.96
CA VAL A 172 11.96 8.61 7.08
C VAL A 172 11.09 9.64 7.80
N THR A 173 11.49 10.91 7.73
CA THR A 173 10.67 12.05 8.16
C THR A 173 10.16 12.81 6.95
N TYR A 174 8.84 12.89 6.82
CA TYR A 174 8.12 13.71 5.87
C TYR A 174 7.81 15.08 6.46
N ASP A 175 8.27 16.15 5.81
CA ASP A 175 7.81 17.51 6.09
C ASP A 175 6.46 17.73 5.40
N MET A 176 5.37 17.49 6.12
CA MET A 176 4.01 17.58 5.59
C MET A 176 3.59 19.02 5.33
N THR A 177 4.09 19.96 6.12
CA THR A 177 3.90 21.40 5.88
C THR A 177 4.44 21.78 4.51
N ARG A 178 5.64 21.31 4.15
CA ARG A 178 6.23 21.52 2.84
C ARG A 178 5.55 20.70 1.74
N LEU A 179 5.33 19.41 1.97
CA LEU A 179 4.83 18.46 0.96
C LEU A 179 3.41 18.79 0.52
N GLN A 180 2.54 19.21 1.45
CA GLN A 180 1.13 19.51 1.19
C GLN A 180 0.81 21.01 1.25
N HIS A 181 1.82 21.87 1.40
CA HIS A 181 1.65 23.32 1.54
C HIS A 181 0.66 23.73 2.66
N LEU A 182 0.68 23.00 3.77
CA LEU A 182 -0.23 23.23 4.89
C LEU A 182 0.06 24.57 5.57
N GLN A 183 -0.98 25.31 5.92
CA GLN A 183 -0.87 26.51 6.74
C GLN A 183 -0.97 26.10 8.21
N ALA A 184 0.17 26.08 8.91
CA ALA A 184 0.26 25.70 10.32
C ALA A 184 1.25 26.63 11.06
N SER A 185 1.03 26.83 12.36
CA SER A 185 1.92 27.62 13.22
C SER A 185 3.25 26.92 13.51
N GLU A 186 3.27 25.59 13.39
CA GLU A 186 4.46 24.75 13.56
C GLU A 186 4.67 23.88 12.31
N THR A 187 5.89 23.38 12.12
CA THR A 187 6.17 22.38 11.10
C THR A 187 5.52 21.05 11.51
N LEU A 188 4.66 20.52 10.65
CA LEU A 188 4.01 19.23 10.82
C LEU A 188 4.86 18.16 10.15
N LEU A 189 5.34 17.22 10.95
CA LEU A 189 6.21 16.15 10.51
C LEU A 189 5.52 14.81 10.69
N VAL A 190 5.71 13.92 9.72
CA VAL A 190 5.34 12.51 9.85
C VAL A 190 6.62 11.69 9.80
N SER A 191 6.91 10.90 10.83
CA SER A 191 8.09 10.02 10.84
C SER A 191 7.69 8.56 10.91
N LEU A 192 8.45 7.71 10.22
CA LEU A 192 8.32 6.25 10.27
C LEU A 192 9.31 5.66 11.26
N ASN A 193 8.86 4.74 12.11
CA ASN A 193 9.69 3.89 13.00
C ASN A 193 10.72 4.67 13.84
N ALA A 194 10.34 5.87 14.32
CA ALA A 194 11.24 6.80 15.01
C ALA A 194 10.72 7.27 16.37
N THR A 195 9.73 6.58 16.97
CA THR A 195 9.08 7.04 18.21
C THR A 195 10.05 7.28 19.36
N ASP A 196 11.09 6.45 19.50
CA ASP A 196 12.09 6.57 20.56
C ASP A 196 13.07 7.75 20.34
N ARG A 197 12.96 8.45 19.20
CA ARG A 197 13.76 9.63 18.85
C ARG A 197 12.95 10.93 18.85
N ILE A 198 11.65 10.87 19.11
CA ILE A 198 10.75 12.02 19.11
C ILE A 198 10.45 12.39 20.56
N ASP A 199 10.54 13.69 20.90
CA ASP A 199 10.06 14.20 22.18
C ASP A 199 8.57 13.80 22.38
N PRO A 200 8.22 13.01 23.40
CA PRO A 200 6.83 12.58 23.62
C PRO A 200 5.84 13.73 23.77
N ALA A 201 6.28 14.91 24.23
CA ALA A 201 5.43 16.09 24.35
C ALA A 201 5.09 16.74 23.00
N ARG A 202 5.79 16.35 21.92
CA ARG A 202 5.61 16.85 20.56
C ARG A 202 4.82 15.90 19.67
N ILE A 203 4.44 14.72 20.17
CA ILE A 203 3.68 13.73 19.43
C ILE A 203 2.20 14.12 19.43
N LEU A 204 1.64 14.23 18.24
CA LEU A 204 0.23 14.56 18.00
C LEU A 204 -0.60 13.30 17.78
N GLN A 205 -0.06 12.31 17.05
CA GLN A 205 -0.76 11.07 16.74
C GLN A 205 0.21 9.95 16.41
N ARG A 206 -0.17 8.71 16.72
CA ARG A 206 0.50 7.48 16.28
C ARG A 206 -0.50 6.62 15.52
N ILE A 207 -0.05 6.01 14.43
CA ILE A 207 -0.86 5.13 13.58
C ILE A 207 0.03 3.99 13.11
N ASP A 208 -0.42 2.75 13.29
CA ASP A 208 0.26 1.57 12.76
C ASP A 208 -0.25 1.24 11.36
N TYR A 209 0.69 1.08 10.43
CA TYR A 209 0.41 0.63 9.07
C TYR A 209 1.14 -0.68 8.77
N GLN A 210 0.69 -1.36 7.73
CA GLN A 210 1.32 -2.55 7.19
C GLN A 210 1.57 -2.35 5.70
N HIS A 211 2.79 -2.60 5.24
CA HIS A 211 3.17 -2.49 3.83
C HIS A 211 3.49 -3.88 3.26
N PRO A 212 3.02 -4.22 2.04
CA PRO A 212 3.38 -5.46 1.39
C PRO A 212 4.88 -5.47 1.02
N ILE A 213 5.55 -6.58 1.31
CA ILE A 213 6.95 -6.81 0.95
C ILE A 213 7.02 -7.45 -0.45
N TYR A 214 7.81 -6.85 -1.33
CA TYR A 214 7.98 -7.34 -2.69
C TYR A 214 9.32 -8.04 -2.90
N ASN A 215 9.34 -9.35 -2.67
CA ASN A 215 10.46 -10.22 -2.99
C ASN A 215 10.16 -11.07 -4.24
N THR A 216 11.10 -11.93 -4.63
CA THR A 216 10.92 -12.80 -5.80
C THR A 216 9.68 -13.71 -5.70
N HIS A 217 9.28 -14.13 -4.50
CA HIS A 217 8.10 -14.98 -4.29
C HIS A 217 6.81 -14.19 -4.47
N SER A 218 6.66 -13.03 -3.81
CA SER A 218 5.46 -12.20 -3.95
C SER A 218 5.31 -11.65 -5.38
N VAL A 219 6.42 -11.30 -6.05
CA VAL A 219 6.39 -10.91 -7.48
C VAL A 219 5.86 -12.02 -8.38
N LYS A 220 6.22 -13.28 -8.12
CA LYS A 220 5.69 -14.43 -8.87
C LYS A 220 4.22 -14.69 -8.54
N ALA A 221 3.85 -14.66 -7.26
CA ALA A 221 2.48 -14.90 -6.81
C ALA A 221 1.48 -13.90 -7.42
N ARG A 222 1.83 -12.62 -7.51
CA ARG A 222 0.96 -11.58 -8.10
C ARG A 222 0.55 -11.88 -9.55
N LYS A 223 1.41 -12.54 -10.32
CA LYS A 223 1.11 -12.93 -11.72
C LYS A 223 0.08 -14.06 -11.82
N ARG A 224 -0.20 -14.74 -10.71
CA ARG A 224 -1.11 -15.88 -10.60
C ARG A 224 -2.52 -15.49 -10.16
N ARG A 225 -2.85 -14.19 -10.07
CA ARG A 225 -4.18 -13.69 -9.64
C ARG A 225 -5.35 -14.38 -10.36
N ALA A 226 -5.21 -14.63 -11.67
CA ALA A 226 -6.25 -15.27 -12.48
C ALA A 226 -6.52 -16.74 -12.09
N GLU A 227 -5.64 -17.39 -11.32
CA GLU A 227 -5.87 -18.75 -10.80
C GLU A 227 -6.88 -18.78 -9.65
N ILE A 228 -7.14 -17.63 -8.99
CA ILE A 228 -8.01 -17.57 -7.80
C ILE A 228 -9.17 -16.57 -7.93
N SER A 229 -9.02 -15.48 -8.68
CA SER A 229 -10.08 -14.47 -8.80
C SER A 229 -11.24 -15.01 -9.63
N GLY A 230 -12.47 -14.87 -9.11
CA GLY A 230 -13.70 -15.39 -9.71
C GLY A 230 -13.95 -16.87 -9.45
N ILE A 231 -13.06 -17.57 -8.75
CA ILE A 231 -13.26 -18.96 -8.33
C ILE A 231 -14.03 -18.98 -7.01
N ASN A 232 -14.97 -19.93 -6.86
CA ASN A 232 -15.82 -20.06 -5.67
C ASN A 232 -16.54 -18.74 -5.29
N ASN A 233 -17.05 -18.01 -6.29
CA ASN A 233 -17.74 -16.73 -6.10
C ASN A 233 -16.93 -15.69 -5.30
N THR A 234 -15.60 -15.76 -5.39
CA THR A 234 -14.68 -14.96 -4.58
C THR A 234 -13.72 -14.20 -5.48
N TYR A 235 -13.60 -12.90 -5.24
CA TYR A 235 -12.74 -12.01 -6.01
C TYR A 235 -11.78 -11.28 -5.08
N TYR A 236 -10.61 -10.91 -5.61
CA TYR A 236 -9.55 -10.28 -4.83
C TYR A 236 -9.06 -9.01 -5.52
N CYS A 237 -9.08 -7.90 -4.80
CA CYS A 237 -8.50 -6.63 -5.23
C CYS A 237 -7.72 -5.97 -4.09
N GLY A 238 -6.77 -5.12 -4.44
CA GLY A 238 -5.87 -4.47 -3.52
C GLY A 238 -4.56 -4.07 -4.18
N ALA A 239 -3.89 -3.09 -3.59
CA ALA A 239 -2.63 -2.56 -4.12
C ALA A 239 -1.50 -3.61 -4.19
N TYR A 240 -1.60 -4.67 -3.38
CA TYR A 240 -0.66 -5.78 -3.34
C TYR A 240 -0.58 -6.58 -4.66
N TRP A 241 -1.52 -6.42 -5.60
CA TRP A 241 -1.42 -7.00 -6.94
C TRP A 241 -0.44 -6.26 -7.87
N GLY A 242 -0.10 -5.02 -7.53
CA GLY A 242 0.85 -4.18 -8.27
C GLY A 242 1.97 -3.67 -7.36
N TYR A 243 2.44 -2.44 -7.55
CA TYR A 243 3.57 -1.85 -6.81
C TYR A 243 3.24 -1.38 -5.39
N GLY A 244 1.97 -1.49 -4.95
CA GLY A 244 1.55 -1.14 -3.60
C GLY A 244 0.97 0.25 -3.45
N PHE A 245 0.68 0.93 -4.56
CA PHE A 245 0.17 2.30 -4.56
C PHE A 245 -1.34 2.37 -4.81
N HIS A 246 -1.91 3.57 -4.63
CA HIS A 246 -3.34 3.83 -4.78
C HIS A 246 -3.88 3.43 -6.17
N GLU A 247 -3.10 3.67 -7.21
CA GLU A 247 -3.41 3.33 -8.59
C GLU A 247 -3.50 1.81 -8.79
N ASP A 248 -2.60 1.03 -8.17
CA ASP A 248 -2.68 -0.44 -8.20
C ASP A 248 -3.97 -0.94 -7.54
N GLY A 249 -4.36 -0.32 -6.42
CA GLY A 249 -5.62 -0.58 -5.75
C GLY A 249 -6.82 -0.33 -6.66
N ALA A 250 -6.91 0.86 -7.25
CA ALA A 250 -8.01 1.23 -8.14
C ALA A 250 -8.10 0.32 -9.38
N ARG A 251 -6.96 0.05 -10.02
CA ARG A 251 -6.87 -0.81 -11.20
C ARG A 251 -7.29 -2.24 -10.90
N SER A 252 -6.85 -2.79 -9.76
CA SER A 252 -7.24 -4.15 -9.37
C SER A 252 -8.74 -4.26 -9.10
N ALA A 253 -9.38 -3.22 -8.55
CA ALA A 253 -10.83 -3.19 -8.38
C ALA A 253 -11.56 -3.10 -9.72
N ALA A 254 -11.08 -2.29 -10.66
CA ALA A 254 -11.64 -2.21 -12.02
C ALA A 254 -11.56 -3.57 -12.75
N ALA A 255 -10.46 -4.31 -12.59
CA ALA A 255 -10.32 -5.66 -13.13
C ALA A 255 -11.36 -6.63 -12.55
N VAL A 256 -11.63 -6.59 -11.24
CA VAL A 256 -12.71 -7.39 -10.61
C VAL A 256 -14.09 -7.05 -11.20
N VAL A 257 -14.37 -5.77 -11.43
CA VAL A 257 -15.64 -5.35 -12.04
C VAL A 257 -15.80 -5.94 -13.45
N ASP A 258 -14.74 -5.93 -14.26
CA ASP A 258 -14.77 -6.54 -15.59
C ASP A 258 -14.91 -8.07 -15.52
N GLU A 259 -14.27 -8.73 -14.56
CA GLU A 259 -14.45 -10.18 -14.31
C GLU A 259 -15.91 -10.52 -13.97
N ILE A 260 -16.56 -9.73 -13.11
CA ILE A 260 -17.98 -9.91 -12.74
C ILE A 260 -18.92 -9.67 -13.93
N ARG A 261 -18.64 -8.66 -14.76
CA ARG A 261 -19.43 -8.40 -15.98
C ARG A 261 -19.38 -9.59 -16.93
N VAL A 262 -18.18 -10.10 -17.20
CA VAL A 262 -17.98 -11.25 -18.09
C VAL A 262 -18.67 -12.50 -17.55
N SER A 263 -18.57 -12.78 -16.25
CA SER A 263 -19.27 -13.93 -15.64
C SER A 263 -20.80 -13.79 -15.67
N SER A 264 -21.31 -12.56 -15.71
CA SER A 264 -22.74 -12.24 -15.80
C SER A 264 -23.27 -12.20 -17.24
N GLY A 265 -22.43 -12.47 -18.24
CA GLY A 265 -22.80 -12.44 -19.67
C GLY A 265 -22.79 -11.05 -20.30
N GLU A 266 -22.28 -10.04 -19.60
CA GLU A 266 -22.05 -8.70 -20.14
C GLU A 266 -20.66 -8.60 -20.81
N SER A 267 -20.51 -7.67 -21.76
CA SER A 267 -19.20 -7.39 -22.35
C SER A 267 -18.28 -6.67 -21.35
N ALA A 268 -17.01 -7.07 -21.28
CA ALA A 268 -15.98 -6.32 -20.56
C ALA A 268 -15.90 -4.87 -21.08
N SER A 269 -15.56 -3.92 -20.20
CA SER A 269 -15.44 -2.53 -20.62
C SER A 269 -14.24 -2.35 -21.58
N GLN A 270 -14.39 -1.51 -22.61
CA GLN A 270 -13.29 -1.18 -23.55
C GLN A 270 -12.28 -0.17 -22.97
N SER A 271 -12.36 0.20 -21.69
CA SER A 271 -11.37 1.10 -21.10
C SER A 271 -10.04 0.37 -20.98
N ASP A 272 -9.07 0.78 -21.80
CA ASP A 272 -7.68 0.44 -21.58
C ASP A 272 -7.29 0.99 -20.20
N HIS A 273 -7.26 0.14 -19.18
CA HIS A 273 -6.86 0.51 -17.81
C HIS A 273 -5.37 0.90 -17.72
N ARG A 274 -4.72 1.19 -18.85
CA ARG A 274 -3.44 1.89 -18.96
C ARG A 274 -3.61 3.34 -18.55
N ILE A 275 -3.67 3.55 -17.24
CA ILE A 275 -3.28 4.83 -16.66
C ILE A 275 -1.75 4.79 -16.64
N ASN A 276 -1.14 5.61 -17.50
CA ASN A 276 0.31 5.79 -17.51
C ASN A 276 0.76 6.25 -16.12
N TYR A 277 1.68 5.51 -15.51
CA TYR A 277 2.45 6.05 -14.40
C TYR A 277 3.12 7.33 -14.90
N ALA A 278 2.84 8.44 -14.22
CA ALA A 278 3.43 9.74 -14.49
C ALA A 278 4.45 10.05 -13.40
#